data_AF-A0A962M1X7-F1
#
_entry.id   AF-A0A962M1X7-F1
#
_cell.length_a   1.000
_cell.length_b   1.000
_cell.length_c   1.000
_cell.angle_alpha   90.00
_cell.angle_beta   90.00
_cell.angle_gamma   90.00
#
_symmetry.space_group_name_H-M   'P 1'
#
loop_
_entity.id
_entity.type
_entity.pdbx_description
1 polymer ?
#
loop_
_entity_poly.entity_id
_entity_poly.type
_entity_poly.pdbx_seq_one_letter_code
_entity_poly.pdbx_strand_id
1 'polypeptide(L)'
;MQKLVFCCAVGALPGIVLAGTASPYGEYFVRLGATWPDGGPGPPQSPPAAGPGEGDSKRFENQLDALEKEGGPYADALAEPLADLARMHRRAGDLERAQQAYQRALHVVRINDGLYSERQVPILRELFETYRLTGDMVTLDARYDYFFRLYGSGQPPYTPVRIGAALEYLRWQREALRLGLDGEDSDRLLALYTLNEQLLQAVAADPGAGLADYRALALSQLRNLYLLSERYEPKVEAFGPGGVTTAMPTAWDEQDTTRKRLEVFQRNALSRGRGLLEELIARTPPGQAEALAATWLELADWNQWNDRRPEALAAYREVEQLLLNTDRAELLQQWLGQPVELPANGAFWQPRPLAGGDEPVVVHARYDVSATGKAGNIEVTTQDSANAGKAGKVRRSL
;
A
#
# COMPACT_ATOMS: atom_id res chain seq x y z
N MET A 1 -14.31 28.79 -24.14
CA MET A 1 -14.66 29.05 -25.55
C MET A 1 -13.77 28.13 -26.40
N GLN A 2 -14.33 27.42 -27.40
CA GLN A 2 -13.79 26.29 -28.23
C GLN A 2 -13.53 24.97 -27.43
N LYS A 3 -14.25 23.83 -27.52
CA LYS A 3 -14.89 22.92 -28.53
C LYS A 3 -14.00 21.75 -29.03
N LEU A 4 -14.59 20.53 -28.97
CA LEU A 4 -14.31 19.21 -29.63
C LEU A 4 -13.42 18.17 -28.89
N VAL A 5 -13.60 16.83 -28.86
CA VAL A 5 -14.61 15.76 -29.22
C VAL A 5 -14.04 14.41 -28.68
N PHE A 6 -14.71 13.62 -27.80
CA PHE A 6 -15.27 12.23 -27.96
C PHE A 6 -14.29 11.09 -28.40
N CYS A 7 -14.37 9.83 -27.90
CA CYS A 7 -15.19 8.70 -28.44
C CYS A 7 -15.09 7.30 -27.74
N CYS A 8 -16.25 6.68 -27.46
CA CYS A 8 -16.51 5.54 -26.57
C CYS A 8 -16.57 4.10 -27.03
N ALA A 9 -16.29 3.11 -26.14
CA ALA A 9 -17.09 1.87 -25.95
C ALA A 9 -16.52 0.83 -24.93
N VAL A 10 -17.24 -0.15 -24.33
CA VAL A 10 -18.66 -0.43 -23.98
C VAL A 10 -18.68 -1.71 -23.09
N GLY A 11 -19.64 -1.81 -22.15
CA GLY A 11 -20.17 -3.06 -21.58
C GLY A 11 -21.33 -2.79 -20.62
N ALA A 12 -22.57 -3.14 -21.00
CA ALA A 12 -23.82 -2.66 -20.41
C ALA A 12 -24.57 -3.70 -19.55
N LEU A 13 -25.23 -3.27 -18.47
CA LEU A 13 -26.47 -3.84 -17.94
C LEU A 13 -27.32 -2.73 -17.27
N PRO A 14 -28.67 -2.81 -17.27
CA PRO A 14 -29.55 -1.70 -16.88
C PRO A 14 -30.04 -1.79 -15.43
N GLY A 15 -30.22 -0.61 -14.82
CA GLY A 15 -31.30 -0.34 -13.85
C GLY A 15 -31.07 -0.74 -12.39
N ILE A 16 -30.61 0.22 -11.59
CA ILE A 16 -31.25 0.75 -10.37
C ILE A 16 -30.48 2.02 -10.02
N VAL A 17 -31.18 3.16 -9.91
CA VAL A 17 -30.62 4.43 -9.45
C VAL A 17 -30.51 4.36 -7.93
N LEU A 18 -29.39 3.83 -7.43
CA LEU A 18 -28.93 4.11 -6.08
C LEU A 18 -28.04 5.35 -6.16
N ALA A 19 -28.33 6.37 -5.34
CA ALA A 19 -27.37 7.41 -5.05
C ALA A 19 -26.11 6.71 -4.53
N GLY A 20 -25.03 6.74 -5.32
CA GLY A 20 -23.78 6.07 -4.93
C GLY A 20 -23.27 6.66 -3.62
N THR A 21 -22.84 5.81 -2.70
CA THR A 21 -22.04 6.23 -1.56
C THR A 21 -20.76 6.89 -2.07
N ALA A 22 -20.36 8.01 -1.46
CA ALA A 22 -19.08 8.65 -1.75
C ALA A 22 -17.97 7.63 -1.53
N SER A 23 -16.95 7.61 -2.39
CA SER A 23 -15.88 6.62 -2.31
C SER A 23 -14.61 7.24 -1.77
N PRO A 24 -13.80 6.51 -1.00
CA PRO A 24 -12.51 6.99 -0.53
C PRO A 24 -11.60 7.44 -1.67
N TYR A 25 -10.85 8.52 -1.43
CA TYR A 25 -9.80 8.93 -2.34
C TYR A 25 -8.70 7.86 -2.43
N GLY A 26 -8.24 7.56 -3.66
CA GLY A 26 -7.29 6.49 -3.93
C GLY A 26 -7.93 5.20 -4.47
N GLU A 27 -9.20 4.92 -4.17
CA GLU A 27 -9.86 3.68 -4.61
C GLU A 27 -10.25 3.72 -6.09
N TYR A 28 -11.00 4.75 -6.51
CA TYR A 28 -11.47 4.88 -7.89
C TYR A 28 -10.76 5.97 -8.70
N PHE A 29 -10.27 7.01 -8.02
CA PHE A 29 -9.61 8.12 -8.67
C PHE A 29 -8.49 8.67 -7.79
N VAL A 30 -7.50 9.24 -8.46
CA VAL A 30 -6.39 9.99 -7.87
C VAL A 30 -6.10 11.21 -8.73
N ARG A 31 -5.54 12.26 -8.12
CA ARG A 31 -4.96 13.38 -8.87
C ARG A 31 -3.80 12.87 -9.74
N LEU A 32 -3.64 13.47 -10.91
CA LEU A 32 -2.51 13.17 -11.79
C LEU A 32 -1.19 13.42 -11.05
N GLY A 33 -0.28 12.44 -11.14
CA GLY A 33 1.02 12.50 -10.46
C GLY A 33 0.99 12.21 -8.96
N ALA A 34 -0.18 11.93 -8.36
CA ALA A 34 -0.25 11.53 -6.97
C ALA A 34 0.43 10.17 -6.77
N THR A 35 1.31 10.09 -5.77
CA THR A 35 2.02 8.87 -5.39
C THR A 35 2.09 8.79 -3.88
N TRP A 36 2.01 7.58 -3.34
CA TRP A 36 2.15 7.33 -1.91
C TRP A 36 3.09 6.16 -1.67
N PRO A 37 3.77 6.11 -0.50
CA PRO A 37 4.62 4.96 -0.16
C PRO A 37 3.89 3.61 -0.18
N ASP A 38 2.57 3.63 0.09
CA ASP A 38 1.78 2.41 0.28
C ASP A 38 1.42 1.68 -1.02
N GLY A 39 1.46 2.35 -2.18
CA GLY A 39 1.19 1.66 -3.43
C GLY A 39 2.36 0.88 -3.99
N GLY A 40 3.48 0.75 -3.29
CA GLY A 40 4.55 -0.11 -3.80
C GLY A 40 5.51 0.61 -4.75
N PRO A 41 6.55 -0.08 -5.23
CA PRO A 41 7.32 0.39 -6.36
C PRO A 41 6.37 0.55 -7.54
N GLY A 42 6.35 1.75 -8.15
CA GLY A 42 5.58 1.98 -9.36
C GLY A 42 6.04 1.06 -10.50
N PRO A 43 5.26 0.95 -11.58
CA PRO A 43 5.70 0.22 -12.77
C PRO A 43 7.11 0.64 -13.18
N PRO A 44 8.00 -0.30 -13.56
CA PRO A 44 9.37 0.03 -13.94
C PRO A 44 9.38 1.10 -15.02
N GLN A 45 10.05 2.22 -14.73
CA GLN A 45 9.90 3.48 -15.49
C GLN A 45 10.61 3.49 -16.86
N SER A 46 11.11 2.38 -17.36
CA SER A 46 11.59 2.28 -18.74
C SER A 46 11.63 0.81 -19.16
N PRO A 47 11.23 0.48 -20.41
CA PRO A 47 11.73 -0.73 -21.02
C PRO A 47 13.27 -0.64 -21.00
N PRO A 48 13.97 -1.72 -20.65
CA PRO A 48 15.41 -1.71 -20.65
C PRO A 48 15.94 -1.23 -22.01
N ALA A 49 16.94 -0.32 -21.96
CA ALA A 49 17.70 0.09 -23.14
C ALA A 49 18.19 -1.16 -23.89
N ALA A 50 18.28 -1.05 -25.23
CA ALA A 50 18.65 -2.11 -26.17
C ALA A 50 19.43 -3.26 -25.49
N GLY A 51 18.80 -4.43 -25.43
CA GLY A 51 19.32 -5.58 -24.71
C GLY A 51 20.77 -5.87 -25.09
N PRO A 52 21.59 -6.32 -24.12
CA PRO A 52 22.97 -6.73 -24.38
C PRO A 52 23.00 -7.77 -25.51
N GLY A 53 23.99 -7.67 -26.40
CA GLY A 53 24.06 -8.51 -27.60
C GLY A 53 24.33 -9.97 -27.26
N GLU A 54 24.10 -10.87 -28.22
CA GLU A 54 24.36 -12.32 -28.10
C GLU A 54 25.79 -12.67 -27.60
N GLY A 55 26.75 -11.76 -27.81
CA GLY A 55 28.12 -11.87 -27.30
C GLY A 55 28.25 -11.75 -25.78
N ASP A 56 27.39 -10.95 -25.13
CA ASP A 56 27.41 -10.77 -23.67
C ASP A 56 26.87 -12.01 -22.96
N SER A 57 25.83 -12.66 -23.50
CA SER A 57 25.29 -13.91 -22.94
C SER A 57 26.33 -15.04 -22.97
N LYS A 58 27.02 -15.22 -24.11
CA LYS A 58 28.09 -16.22 -24.24
C LYS A 58 29.24 -15.97 -23.27
N ARG A 59 29.54 -14.70 -22.96
CA ARG A 59 30.59 -14.35 -21.98
C ARG A 59 30.20 -14.81 -20.57
N PHE A 60 28.95 -14.58 -20.15
CA PHE A 60 28.45 -15.05 -18.85
C PHE A 60 28.41 -16.58 -18.78
N GLU A 61 27.93 -17.26 -19.81
CA GLU A 61 27.91 -18.73 -19.86
C GLU A 61 29.31 -19.32 -19.73
N ASN A 62 30.29 -18.82 -20.50
CA ASN A 62 31.68 -19.26 -20.40
C ASN A 62 32.29 -19.01 -19.00
N GLN A 63 31.94 -17.88 -18.38
CA GLN A 63 32.39 -17.56 -17.02
C GLN A 63 31.79 -18.53 -16.00
N LEU A 64 30.49 -18.84 -16.10
CA LEU A 64 29.80 -19.78 -15.24
C LEU A 64 30.38 -21.19 -15.39
N ASP A 65 30.59 -21.66 -16.62
CA ASP A 65 31.21 -22.96 -16.91
C ASP A 65 32.61 -23.09 -16.30
N ALA A 66 33.41 -22.03 -16.34
CA ALA A 66 34.74 -22.03 -15.73
C ALA A 66 34.67 -22.14 -14.20
N LEU A 67 33.79 -21.33 -13.58
CA LEU A 67 33.59 -21.34 -12.13
C LEU A 67 33.01 -22.69 -11.64
N GLU A 68 32.09 -23.29 -12.41
CA GLU A 68 31.53 -24.61 -12.11
C GLU A 68 32.56 -25.73 -12.21
N LYS A 69 33.47 -25.67 -13.19
CA LYS A 69 34.58 -26.63 -13.31
C LYS A 69 35.58 -26.50 -12.16
N GLU A 70 35.80 -25.30 -11.66
CA GLU A 70 36.74 -25.03 -10.58
C GLU A 70 36.18 -25.40 -9.21
N GLY A 71 34.95 -24.96 -8.90
CA GLY A 71 34.37 -25.07 -7.54
C GLY A 71 33.15 -26.00 -7.43
N GLY A 72 32.69 -26.59 -8.53
CA GLY A 72 31.48 -27.42 -8.58
C GLY A 72 30.18 -26.63 -8.80
N PRO A 73 29.04 -27.31 -8.92
CA PRO A 73 27.76 -26.72 -9.35
C PRO A 73 27.13 -25.72 -8.36
N TYR A 74 27.64 -25.68 -7.12
CA TYR A 74 27.16 -24.80 -6.05
C TYR A 74 28.29 -23.93 -5.46
N ALA A 75 29.38 -23.73 -6.21
CA ALA A 75 30.47 -22.87 -5.78
C ALA A 75 29.97 -21.47 -5.42
N ASP A 76 30.42 -20.92 -4.29
CA ASP A 76 29.94 -19.62 -3.79
C ASP A 76 30.12 -18.49 -4.83
N ALA A 77 31.22 -18.54 -5.57
CA ALA A 77 31.58 -17.60 -6.63
C ALA A 77 30.56 -17.55 -7.80
N LEU A 78 29.63 -18.50 -7.90
CA LEU A 78 28.59 -18.50 -8.92
C LEU A 78 27.45 -17.51 -8.64
N ALA A 79 27.23 -17.14 -7.37
CA ALA A 79 26.04 -16.38 -6.97
C ALA A 79 25.92 -15.03 -7.70
N GLU A 80 27.02 -14.27 -7.76
CA GLU A 80 27.03 -12.94 -8.40
C GLU A 80 26.94 -13.01 -9.93
N PRO A 81 27.75 -13.82 -10.65
CA PRO A 81 27.61 -14.00 -12.10
C PRO A 81 26.23 -14.49 -12.54
N LEU A 82 25.59 -15.37 -11.76
CA LEU A 82 24.20 -15.79 -12.01
C LEU A 82 23.21 -14.64 -11.86
N ALA A 83 23.39 -13.79 -10.86
CA ALA A 83 22.54 -12.60 -10.68
C ALA A 83 22.76 -11.57 -11.80
N ASP A 84 23.98 -11.43 -12.32
CA ASP A 84 24.28 -10.59 -13.49
C ASP A 84 23.65 -11.13 -14.78
N LEU A 85 23.77 -12.44 -15.04
CA LEU A 85 23.11 -13.10 -16.16
C LEU A 85 21.58 -12.90 -16.09
N ALA A 86 21.01 -12.99 -14.88
CA ALA A 86 19.59 -12.75 -14.67
C ALA A 86 19.18 -11.29 -14.97
N ARG A 87 19.97 -10.30 -14.52
CA ARG A 87 19.76 -8.88 -14.86
C ARG A 87 19.84 -8.65 -16.37
N MET A 88 20.79 -9.32 -17.03
CA MET A 88 20.96 -9.28 -18.48
C MET A 88 19.71 -9.81 -19.19
N HIS A 89 19.20 -10.99 -18.82
CA HIS A 89 17.98 -11.55 -19.39
C HIS A 89 16.76 -10.65 -19.15
N ARG A 90 16.62 -10.10 -17.94
CA ARG A 90 15.53 -9.16 -17.60
C ARG A 90 15.60 -7.90 -18.49
N ARG A 91 16.80 -7.38 -18.74
CA ARG A 91 17.02 -6.25 -19.67
C ARG A 91 16.75 -6.61 -21.13
N ALA A 92 16.84 -7.87 -21.50
CA ALA A 92 16.47 -8.33 -22.84
C ALA A 92 14.95 -8.61 -22.98
N GLY A 93 14.18 -8.47 -21.89
CA GLY A 93 12.76 -8.86 -21.85
C GLY A 93 12.54 -10.38 -21.69
N ASP A 94 13.61 -11.17 -21.57
CA ASP A 94 13.54 -12.60 -21.32
C ASP A 94 13.32 -12.87 -19.82
N LEU A 95 12.11 -12.61 -19.36
CA LEU A 95 11.77 -12.68 -17.94
C LEU A 95 11.84 -14.10 -17.39
N GLU A 96 11.54 -15.12 -18.22
CA GLU A 96 11.63 -16.52 -17.82
C GLU A 96 13.07 -16.94 -17.50
N ARG A 97 14.02 -16.65 -18.41
CA ARG A 97 15.44 -16.96 -18.15
C ARG A 97 16.00 -16.11 -17.01
N ALA A 98 15.55 -14.88 -16.85
CA ALA A 98 15.90 -14.05 -15.71
C ALA A 98 15.50 -14.71 -14.38
N GLN A 99 14.25 -15.17 -14.28
CA GLN A 99 13.76 -15.87 -13.08
C GLN A 99 14.59 -17.12 -12.78
N GLN A 100 14.86 -17.95 -13.78
CA GLN A 100 15.67 -19.17 -13.61
C GLN A 100 17.07 -18.85 -13.08
N ALA A 101 17.75 -17.87 -13.67
CA ALA A 101 19.09 -17.46 -13.25
C ALA A 101 19.11 -16.89 -11.83
N TYR A 102 18.15 -16.03 -11.46
CA TYR A 102 18.04 -15.52 -10.07
C TYR A 102 17.70 -16.63 -9.07
N GLN A 103 16.81 -17.57 -9.41
CA GLN A 103 16.50 -18.71 -8.55
C GLN A 103 17.73 -19.60 -8.32
N ARG A 104 18.54 -19.80 -9.36
CA ARG A 104 19.81 -20.51 -9.25
C ARG A 104 20.81 -19.76 -8.36
N ALA A 105 20.96 -18.45 -8.54
CA ALA A 105 21.80 -17.61 -7.68
C ALA A 105 21.37 -17.72 -6.21
N LEU A 106 20.05 -17.63 -5.96
CA LEU A 106 19.48 -17.75 -4.61
C LEU A 106 19.75 -19.14 -4.00
N HIS A 107 19.70 -20.20 -4.81
CA HIS A 107 20.00 -21.55 -4.36
C HIS A 107 21.47 -21.71 -3.96
N VAL A 108 22.41 -21.16 -4.74
CA VAL A 108 23.83 -21.13 -4.40
C VAL A 108 24.05 -20.42 -3.06
N VAL A 109 23.45 -19.25 -2.86
CA VAL A 109 23.56 -18.51 -1.59
C VAL A 109 23.02 -19.33 -0.42
N ARG A 110 21.87 -20.00 -0.59
CA ARG A 110 21.27 -20.84 0.46
C ARG A 110 22.12 -22.04 0.84
N ILE A 111 22.80 -22.66 -0.11
CA ILE A 111 23.70 -23.79 0.15
C ILE A 111 24.92 -23.33 0.94
N ASN A 112 25.50 -22.18 0.58
CA ASN A 112 26.75 -21.71 1.17
C ASN A 112 26.55 -20.99 2.52
N ASP A 113 25.47 -20.21 2.67
CA ASP A 113 25.26 -19.37 3.87
C ASP A 113 24.05 -19.79 4.71
N GLY A 114 23.23 -20.72 4.23
CA GLY A 114 22.01 -21.16 4.88
C GLY A 114 20.75 -20.37 4.51
N LEU A 115 19.60 -20.90 4.95
CA LEU A 115 18.26 -20.39 4.59
C LEU A 115 17.93 -19.01 5.19
N TYR A 116 18.65 -18.58 6.22
CA TYR A 116 18.41 -17.29 6.88
C TYR A 116 19.53 -16.28 6.64
N SER A 117 20.35 -16.47 5.59
CA SER A 117 21.38 -15.50 5.22
C SER A 117 20.80 -14.23 4.58
N GLU A 118 21.22 -13.06 5.07
CA GLU A 118 20.87 -11.76 4.49
C GLU A 118 21.48 -11.55 3.09
N ARG A 119 22.49 -12.34 2.68
CA ARG A 119 23.05 -12.31 1.32
C ARG A 119 22.02 -12.68 0.24
N GLN A 120 20.91 -13.30 0.65
CA GLN A 120 19.77 -13.59 -0.21
C GLN A 120 18.96 -12.36 -0.60
N VAL A 121 18.99 -11.30 0.22
CA VAL A 121 18.07 -10.15 0.09
C VAL A 121 18.21 -9.46 -1.27
N PRO A 122 19.41 -9.10 -1.77
CA PRO A 122 19.52 -8.46 -3.08
C PRO A 122 18.91 -9.30 -4.21
N ILE A 123 19.07 -10.63 -4.16
CA ILE A 123 18.51 -11.55 -5.17
C ILE A 123 16.98 -11.64 -5.05
N LEU A 124 16.45 -11.69 -3.82
CA LEU A 124 15.00 -11.66 -3.59
C LEU A 124 14.35 -10.37 -4.10
N ARG A 125 15.00 -9.22 -3.92
CA ARG A 125 14.53 -7.92 -4.43
C ARG A 125 14.38 -7.94 -5.96
N GLU A 126 15.37 -8.47 -6.65
CA GLU A 126 15.33 -8.60 -8.10
C GLU A 126 14.24 -9.57 -8.57
N LEU A 127 14.02 -10.65 -7.82
CA LEU A 127 12.91 -11.57 -8.07
C LEU A 127 11.56 -10.90 -7.86
N PHE A 128 11.38 -10.03 -6.85
CA PHE A 128 10.12 -9.30 -6.66
C PHE A 128 9.75 -8.49 -7.90
N GLU A 129 10.70 -7.72 -8.44
CA GLU A 129 10.51 -6.95 -9.66
C GLU A 129 10.19 -7.84 -10.86
N THR A 130 10.85 -9.00 -10.96
CA THR A 130 10.62 -9.94 -12.05
C THR A 130 9.24 -10.60 -11.98
N TYR A 131 8.74 -10.93 -10.78
CA TYR A 131 7.38 -11.43 -10.61
C TYR A 131 6.34 -10.34 -10.91
N ARG A 132 6.57 -9.08 -10.52
CA ARG A 132 5.70 -7.94 -10.89
C ARG A 132 5.60 -7.78 -12.40
N LEU A 133 6.73 -7.86 -13.11
CA LEU A 133 6.80 -7.74 -14.57
C LEU A 133 6.09 -8.88 -15.30
N THR A 134 6.14 -10.10 -14.76
CA THR A 134 5.46 -11.27 -15.35
C THR A 134 4.01 -11.41 -14.94
N GLY A 135 3.54 -10.63 -13.96
CA GLY A 135 2.19 -10.77 -13.41
C GLY A 135 2.03 -11.94 -12.43
N ASP A 136 3.11 -12.62 -12.03
CA ASP A 136 3.09 -13.74 -11.09
C ASP A 136 2.95 -13.25 -9.64
N MET A 137 1.78 -12.69 -9.33
CA MET A 137 1.48 -12.08 -8.04
C MET A 137 1.39 -13.12 -6.91
N VAL A 138 1.03 -14.36 -7.23
CA VAL A 138 0.95 -15.46 -6.26
C VAL A 138 2.35 -15.84 -5.76
N THR A 139 3.32 -16.02 -6.68
CA THR A 139 4.70 -16.28 -6.26
C THR A 139 5.30 -15.07 -5.56
N LEU A 140 4.98 -13.85 -6.00
CA LEU A 140 5.41 -12.63 -5.31
C LEU A 140 4.94 -12.59 -3.85
N ASP A 141 3.67 -12.89 -3.60
CA ASP A 141 3.09 -12.92 -2.25
C ASP A 141 3.84 -13.89 -1.33
N ALA A 142 4.03 -15.13 -1.79
CA ALA A 142 4.77 -16.15 -1.05
C ALA A 142 6.25 -15.77 -0.79
N ARG A 143 6.85 -14.94 -1.66
CA ARG A 143 8.24 -14.50 -1.51
C ARG A 143 8.36 -13.36 -0.49
N TYR A 144 7.32 -12.55 -0.29
CA TYR A 144 7.27 -11.59 0.80
C TYR A 144 7.19 -12.25 2.18
N ASP A 145 6.47 -13.38 2.33
CA ASP A 145 6.49 -14.17 3.57
C ASP A 145 7.88 -14.70 3.90
N TYR A 146 8.62 -15.14 2.88
CA TYR A 146 10.00 -15.58 3.05
C TYR A 146 10.92 -14.43 3.44
N PHE A 147 10.80 -13.29 2.77
CA PHE A 147 11.54 -12.07 3.09
C PHE A 147 11.29 -11.62 4.53
N PHE A 148 10.04 -11.62 4.99
CA PHE A 148 9.73 -11.25 6.36
C PHE A 148 10.33 -12.22 7.39
N ARG A 149 10.31 -13.53 7.09
CA ARG A 149 10.98 -14.54 7.93
C ARG A 149 12.48 -14.37 8.03
N LEU A 150 13.14 -13.96 6.93
CA LEU A 150 14.57 -13.68 6.92
C LEU A 150 14.97 -12.59 7.94
N TYR A 151 14.08 -11.62 8.15
CA TYR A 151 14.24 -10.55 9.13
C TYR A 151 13.63 -10.86 10.51
N GLY A 152 13.35 -12.13 10.80
CA GLY A 152 12.90 -12.57 12.12
C GLY A 152 11.39 -12.45 12.35
N SER A 153 10.57 -12.28 11.31
CA SER A 153 9.10 -12.31 11.40
C SER A 153 8.51 -11.32 12.42
N GLY A 154 9.13 -10.14 12.54
CA GLY A 154 8.69 -9.10 13.48
C GLY A 154 9.01 -9.41 14.95
N GLN A 155 9.89 -10.38 15.21
CA GLN A 155 10.39 -10.72 16.55
C GLN A 155 11.66 -9.92 16.87
N PRO A 156 11.98 -9.71 18.17
CA PRO A 156 13.16 -8.96 18.59
C PRO A 156 14.48 -9.62 18.09
N PRO A 157 15.57 -8.84 17.98
CA PRO A 157 15.69 -7.41 18.29
C PRO A 157 14.98 -6.50 17.29
N TYR A 158 14.46 -5.37 17.76
CA TYR A 158 13.75 -4.37 16.95
C TYR A 158 14.72 -3.36 16.31
N THR A 159 15.65 -3.85 15.49
CA THR A 159 16.60 -2.99 14.79
C THR A 159 15.92 -2.23 13.65
N PRO A 160 16.43 -1.05 13.24
CA PRO A 160 15.86 -0.29 12.12
C PRO A 160 15.71 -1.10 10.83
N VAL A 161 16.65 -2.01 10.55
CA VAL A 161 16.59 -2.91 9.38
C VAL A 161 15.41 -3.88 9.47
N ARG A 162 15.20 -4.51 10.64
CA ARG A 162 14.09 -5.45 10.85
C ARG A 162 12.73 -4.75 10.85
N ILE A 163 12.66 -3.54 11.42
CA ILE A 163 11.45 -2.71 11.38
C ILE A 163 11.14 -2.28 9.94
N GLY A 164 12.15 -1.84 9.19
CA GLY A 164 12.01 -1.51 7.78
C GLY A 164 11.45 -2.69 6.97
N ALA A 165 11.98 -3.90 7.20
CA ALA A 165 11.46 -5.12 6.56
C ALA A 165 10.01 -5.44 6.98
N ALA A 166 9.67 -5.25 8.25
CA ALA A 166 8.31 -5.44 8.75
C ALA A 166 7.31 -4.45 8.13
N LEU A 167 7.68 -3.16 8.07
CA LEU A 167 6.88 -2.11 7.42
C LEU A 167 6.67 -2.38 5.93
N GLU A 168 7.70 -2.89 5.27
CA GLU A 168 7.57 -3.28 3.87
C GLU A 168 6.64 -4.47 3.68
N TYR A 169 6.78 -5.50 4.53
CA TYR A 169 5.86 -6.64 4.52
C TYR A 169 4.42 -6.18 4.73
N LEU A 170 4.17 -5.34 5.74
CA LEU A 170 2.85 -4.76 6.02
C LEU A 170 2.30 -3.94 4.84
N ARG A 171 3.16 -3.17 4.15
CA ARG A 171 2.80 -2.46 2.92
C ARG A 171 2.38 -3.43 1.83
N TRP A 172 3.17 -4.48 1.59
CA TRP A 172 2.82 -5.50 0.60
C TRP A 172 1.50 -6.21 0.96
N GLN A 173 1.28 -6.56 2.22
CA GLN A 173 0.04 -7.20 2.66
C GLN A 173 -1.19 -6.32 2.37
N ARG A 174 -1.09 -4.99 2.54
CA ARG A 174 -2.16 -4.06 2.11
C ARG A 174 -2.30 -4.01 0.58
N GLU A 175 -1.21 -4.07 -0.16
CA GLU A 175 -1.23 -4.12 -1.62
C GLU A 175 -1.93 -5.39 -2.15
N ALA A 176 -1.58 -6.55 -1.60
CA ALA A 176 -2.20 -7.84 -1.91
C ALA A 176 -3.70 -7.84 -1.58
N LEU A 177 -4.10 -7.25 -0.45
CA LEU A 177 -5.50 -7.05 -0.07
C LEU A 177 -6.27 -6.20 -1.10
N ARG A 178 -5.64 -5.18 -1.69
CA ARG A 178 -6.25 -4.34 -2.74
C ARG A 178 -6.26 -5.06 -4.10
N LEU A 179 -5.27 -5.91 -4.37
CA LEU A 179 -5.23 -6.75 -5.58
C LEU A 179 -6.27 -7.89 -5.53
N GLY A 180 -6.82 -8.21 -4.36
CA GLY A 180 -7.72 -9.33 -4.17
C GLY A 180 -7.04 -10.68 -4.45
N LEU A 181 -5.81 -10.86 -3.95
CA LEU A 181 -5.06 -12.10 -4.15
C LEU A 181 -5.66 -13.31 -3.39
N ASP A 182 -6.47 -13.05 -2.37
CA ASP A 182 -7.17 -14.07 -1.59
C ASP A 182 -8.60 -14.26 -2.08
N GLY A 183 -9.17 -15.44 -1.82
CA GLY A 183 -10.60 -15.67 -2.01
C GLY A 183 -11.47 -14.87 -1.02
N GLU A 184 -10.95 -14.62 0.19
CA GLU A 184 -11.56 -13.75 1.21
C GLU A 184 -10.51 -12.89 1.92
N ASP A 185 -10.82 -11.60 2.06
CA ASP A 185 -9.90 -10.59 2.59
C ASP A 185 -9.80 -10.57 4.14
N SER A 186 -10.71 -11.26 4.83
CA SER A 186 -10.87 -11.17 6.29
C SER A 186 -9.61 -11.62 7.04
N ASP A 187 -9.05 -12.78 6.69
CA ASP A 187 -7.91 -13.34 7.40
C ASP A 187 -6.65 -12.49 7.19
N ARG A 188 -6.42 -12.02 5.96
CA ARG A 188 -5.30 -11.12 5.67
C ARG A 188 -5.43 -9.82 6.44
N LEU A 189 -6.60 -9.19 6.45
CA LEU A 189 -6.83 -7.94 7.17
C LEU A 189 -6.63 -8.12 8.68
N LEU A 190 -7.12 -9.23 9.24
CA LEU A 190 -6.92 -9.54 10.65
C LEU A 190 -5.43 -9.73 10.97
N ALA A 191 -4.72 -10.54 10.18
CA ALA A 191 -3.29 -10.80 10.37
C ALA A 191 -2.45 -9.52 10.27
N LEU A 192 -2.72 -8.70 9.24
CA LEU A 192 -2.16 -7.37 9.02
C LEU A 192 -2.33 -6.46 10.25
N TYR A 193 -3.56 -6.31 10.71
CA TYR A 193 -3.90 -5.44 11.84
C TYR A 193 -3.21 -5.93 13.12
N THR A 194 -3.33 -7.22 13.42
CA THR A 194 -2.77 -7.83 14.63
C THR A 194 -1.24 -7.76 14.65
N LEU A 195 -0.58 -8.05 13.53
CA LEU A 195 0.88 -7.97 13.44
C LEU A 195 1.39 -6.54 13.71
N ASN A 196 0.77 -5.54 13.09
CA ASN A 196 1.20 -4.15 13.27
C ASN A 196 0.91 -3.65 14.70
N GLU A 197 -0.20 -4.06 15.33
CA GLU A 197 -0.46 -3.78 16.76
C GLU A 197 0.62 -4.38 17.67
N GLN A 198 1.00 -5.64 17.43
CA GLN A 198 2.04 -6.31 18.22
C GLN A 198 3.39 -5.60 18.08
N LEU A 199 3.77 -5.23 16.85
CA LEU A 199 4.99 -4.48 16.59
C LEU A 199 4.96 -3.11 17.27
N LEU A 200 3.83 -2.39 17.19
CA LEU A 200 3.66 -1.09 17.86
C LEU A 200 3.86 -1.20 19.38
N GLN A 201 3.22 -2.17 20.01
CA GLN A 201 3.34 -2.39 21.46
C GLN A 201 4.76 -2.75 21.85
N ALA A 202 5.42 -3.62 21.08
CA ALA A 202 6.76 -4.06 21.42
C ALA A 202 7.82 -2.97 21.20
N VAL A 203 7.71 -2.19 20.12
CA VAL A 203 8.58 -1.04 19.84
C VAL A 203 8.36 0.08 20.84
N ALA A 204 7.12 0.33 21.26
CA ALA A 204 6.82 1.29 22.31
C ALA A 204 7.47 0.95 23.66
N ALA A 205 7.64 -0.35 23.92
CA ALA A 205 8.21 -0.88 25.16
C ALA A 205 9.74 -1.07 25.10
N ASP A 206 10.36 -1.01 23.92
CA ASP A 206 11.81 -1.15 23.73
C ASP A 206 12.51 0.21 23.87
N PRO A 207 13.33 0.43 24.92
CA PRO A 207 14.06 1.69 25.10
C PRO A 207 15.08 1.96 24.00
N GLY A 208 15.50 0.94 23.24
CA GLY A 208 16.43 1.06 22.13
C GLY A 208 15.78 1.44 20.80
N ALA A 209 14.46 1.38 20.70
CA ALA A 209 13.75 1.69 19.46
C ALA A 209 13.54 3.19 19.26
N GLY A 210 13.77 3.67 18.03
CA GLY A 210 13.67 5.08 17.71
C GLY A 210 12.22 5.57 17.55
N LEU A 211 11.98 6.85 17.84
CA LEU A 211 10.69 7.50 17.59
C LEU A 211 10.27 7.39 16.10
N ALA A 212 11.23 7.43 15.17
CA ALA A 212 10.96 7.32 13.74
C ALA A 212 10.33 5.96 13.37
N ASP A 213 10.82 4.88 13.97
CA ASP A 213 10.30 3.52 13.77
C ASP A 213 8.88 3.38 14.34
N TYR A 214 8.67 3.88 15.56
CA TYR A 214 7.36 3.92 16.19
C TYR A 214 6.36 4.74 15.34
N ARG A 215 6.77 5.92 14.84
CA ARG A 215 5.97 6.74 13.94
C ARG A 215 5.59 6.00 12.67
N ALA A 216 6.53 5.34 12.01
CA ALA A 216 6.27 4.61 10.78
C ALA A 216 5.27 3.46 10.99
N LEU A 217 5.39 2.72 12.09
CA LEU A 217 4.43 1.67 12.46
C LEU A 217 3.05 2.22 12.79
N ALA A 218 2.97 3.38 13.45
CA ALA A 218 1.70 4.00 13.82
C ALA A 218 0.95 4.52 12.58
N LEU A 219 1.65 5.14 11.64
CA LEU A 219 1.08 5.54 10.35
C LEU A 219 0.70 4.32 9.48
N SER A 220 1.48 3.24 9.54
CA SER A 220 1.12 1.96 8.91
C SER A 220 -0.19 1.39 9.50
N GLN A 221 -0.36 1.45 10.82
CA GLN A 221 -1.59 1.03 11.48
C GLN A 221 -2.78 1.92 11.17
N LEU A 222 -2.57 3.23 11.04
CA LEU A 222 -3.62 4.16 10.63
C LEU A 222 -4.17 3.80 9.24
N ARG A 223 -3.32 3.40 8.29
CA ARG A 223 -3.77 2.89 6.97
C ARG A 223 -4.61 1.62 7.10
N ASN A 224 -4.26 0.72 8.03
CA ASN A 224 -5.07 -0.47 8.31
C ASN A 224 -6.46 -0.08 8.86
N LEU A 225 -6.54 0.95 9.71
CA LEU A 225 -7.80 1.47 10.23
C LEU A 225 -8.68 2.09 9.14
N TYR A 226 -8.09 2.84 8.19
CA TYR A 226 -8.84 3.33 7.01
C TYR A 226 -9.44 2.17 6.21
N LEU A 227 -8.62 1.16 5.88
CA LEU A 227 -9.08 -0.04 5.15
C LEU A 227 -10.19 -0.79 5.90
N LEU A 228 -10.05 -0.91 7.22
CA LEU A 228 -11.02 -1.59 8.08
C LEU A 228 -12.35 -0.82 8.13
N SER A 229 -12.31 0.50 8.30
CA SER A 229 -13.50 1.34 8.36
C SER A 229 -14.34 1.28 7.09
N GLU A 230 -13.70 1.22 5.92
CA GLU A 230 -14.39 1.17 4.63
C GLU A 230 -14.97 -0.21 4.32
N ARG A 231 -14.21 -1.28 4.58
CA ARG A 231 -14.61 -2.65 4.18
C ARG A 231 -15.68 -3.26 5.08
N TYR A 232 -15.76 -2.79 6.33
CA TYR A 232 -16.67 -3.31 7.34
C TYR A 232 -17.58 -2.20 7.82
N GLU A 233 -18.50 -1.74 6.97
CA GLU A 233 -19.62 -0.92 7.44
C GLU A 233 -20.35 -1.67 8.58
N PRO A 234 -20.75 -0.98 9.65
CA PRO A 234 -21.60 -1.59 10.66
C PRO A 234 -22.90 -1.98 9.96
N LYS A 235 -23.12 -3.28 9.74
CA LYS A 235 -24.45 -3.78 9.40
C LYS A 235 -25.35 -3.32 10.56
N VAL A 236 -26.13 -2.27 10.33
CA VAL A 236 -27.30 -2.00 11.15
C VAL A 236 -28.18 -3.19 10.89
N GLU A 237 -28.11 -4.21 11.75
CA GLU A 237 -29.11 -5.26 11.78
C GLU A 237 -30.43 -4.52 11.98
N ALA A 238 -31.19 -4.38 10.91
CA ALA A 238 -32.57 -3.97 11.01
C ALA A 238 -33.23 -5.03 11.88
N PHE A 239 -33.41 -4.72 13.16
CA PHE A 239 -34.25 -5.49 14.05
C PHE A 239 -35.66 -5.42 13.46
N GLY A 240 -35.95 -6.35 12.55
CA GLY A 240 -37.31 -6.60 12.09
C GLY A 240 -38.12 -7.05 13.31
N PRO A 241 -39.38 -6.61 13.44
CA PRO A 241 -40.26 -7.11 14.48
C PRO A 241 -40.68 -8.54 14.12
N GLY A 242 -39.80 -9.51 14.36
CA GLY A 242 -40.03 -10.89 13.93
C GLY A 242 -38.93 -11.84 14.35
N GLY A 243 -39.06 -12.37 15.56
CA GLY A 243 -38.63 -13.73 15.92
C GLY A 243 -37.14 -14.05 15.86
N VAL A 244 -36.51 -14.14 17.02
CA VAL A 244 -35.25 -14.87 17.20
C VAL A 244 -35.50 -16.34 16.86
N THR A 245 -35.18 -16.77 15.64
CA THR A 245 -34.99 -18.19 15.34
C THR A 245 -33.59 -18.57 15.76
N THR A 246 -33.46 -19.16 16.94
CA THR A 246 -32.22 -19.78 17.42
C THR A 246 -31.93 -21.04 16.61
N ALA A 247 -31.41 -20.87 15.39
CA ALA A 247 -30.75 -21.95 14.69
C ALA A 247 -29.42 -22.22 15.41
N MET A 248 -29.31 -23.38 16.07
CA MET A 248 -28.08 -23.82 16.70
C MET A 248 -26.99 -23.97 15.61
N PRO A 249 -25.86 -23.25 15.67
CA PRO A 249 -24.79 -23.41 14.70
C PRO A 249 -24.15 -24.79 14.89
N THR A 250 -24.28 -25.67 13.90
CA THR A 250 -23.66 -27.00 13.93
C THR A 250 -22.18 -27.01 13.57
N ALA A 251 -21.59 -25.84 13.30
CA ALA A 251 -20.16 -25.60 13.28
C ALA A 251 -19.95 -24.12 13.61
N TRP A 252 -19.16 -23.81 14.63
CA TRP A 252 -18.68 -22.44 14.81
C TRP A 252 -17.59 -22.24 13.76
N ASP A 253 -17.96 -21.65 12.62
CA ASP A 253 -17.03 -21.40 11.54
C ASP A 253 -15.90 -20.47 12.02
N GLU A 254 -14.64 -20.81 11.75
CA GLU A 254 -13.51 -19.96 12.08
C GLU A 254 -13.63 -18.60 11.37
N GLN A 255 -14.22 -18.61 10.16
CA GLN A 255 -14.49 -17.41 9.37
C GLN A 255 -15.48 -16.46 10.06
N ASP A 256 -16.54 -17.00 10.67
CA ASP A 256 -17.49 -16.22 11.48
C ASP A 256 -16.79 -15.56 12.68
N THR A 257 -15.75 -16.20 13.22
CA THR A 257 -14.98 -15.67 14.35
C THR A 257 -14.04 -14.54 13.90
N THR A 258 -13.31 -14.72 12.79
CA THR A 258 -12.45 -13.67 12.19
C THR A 258 -13.29 -12.43 11.89
N ARG A 259 -14.43 -12.60 11.22
CA ARG A 259 -15.32 -11.50 10.86
C ARG A 259 -15.82 -10.73 12.09
N LYS A 260 -16.29 -11.44 13.13
CA LYS A 260 -16.73 -10.81 14.38
C LYS A 260 -15.62 -10.01 15.07
N ARG A 261 -14.36 -10.49 15.03
CA ARG A 261 -13.21 -9.75 15.57
C ARG A 261 -12.96 -8.46 14.81
N LEU A 262 -12.99 -8.51 13.48
CA LEU A 262 -12.83 -7.32 12.64
C LEU A 262 -13.96 -6.30 12.87
N GLU A 263 -15.20 -6.75 13.03
CA GLU A 263 -16.32 -5.88 13.38
C GLU A 263 -16.11 -5.18 14.74
N VAL A 264 -15.54 -5.87 15.73
CA VAL A 264 -15.17 -5.26 17.02
C VAL A 264 -14.06 -4.22 16.84
N PHE A 265 -13.04 -4.51 16.04
CA PHE A 265 -11.98 -3.54 15.74
C PHE A 265 -12.52 -2.32 15.00
N GLN A 266 -13.43 -2.53 14.05
CA GLN A 266 -14.03 -1.46 13.27
C GLN A 266 -14.85 -0.50 14.15
N ARG A 267 -15.66 -1.03 15.08
CA ARG A 267 -16.42 -0.23 16.05
C ARG A 267 -15.53 0.67 16.91
N ASN A 268 -14.29 0.25 17.15
CA ASN A 268 -13.29 0.98 17.92
C ASN A 268 -12.27 1.73 17.05
N ALA A 269 -12.43 1.72 15.72
CA ALA A 269 -11.42 2.26 14.82
C ALA A 269 -11.18 3.74 15.08
N LEU A 270 -12.25 4.54 15.21
CA LEU A 270 -12.17 5.98 15.50
C LEU A 270 -11.32 6.27 16.74
N SER A 271 -11.65 5.66 17.88
CA SER A 271 -10.95 5.90 19.14
C SER A 271 -9.51 5.37 19.09
N ARG A 272 -9.28 4.22 18.44
CA ARG A 272 -7.94 3.67 18.25
C ARG A 272 -7.06 4.58 17.41
N GLY A 273 -7.55 5.06 16.27
CA GLY A 273 -6.81 5.96 15.36
C GLY A 273 -6.45 7.28 16.02
N ARG A 274 -7.39 7.88 16.76
CA ARG A 274 -7.12 9.08 17.57
C ARG A 274 -6.07 8.82 18.63
N GLY A 275 -6.21 7.74 19.40
CA GLY A 275 -5.26 7.38 20.45
C GLY A 275 -3.84 7.17 19.92
N LEU A 276 -3.69 6.54 18.75
CA LEU A 276 -2.38 6.39 18.07
C LEU A 276 -1.73 7.74 17.74
N LEU A 277 -2.52 8.67 17.19
CA LEU A 277 -2.03 9.98 16.76
C LEU A 277 -1.75 10.91 17.96
N GLU A 278 -2.60 10.88 18.98
CA GLU A 278 -2.39 11.59 20.25
C GLU A 278 -1.13 11.07 20.97
N GLU A 279 -0.89 9.75 20.95
CA GLU A 279 0.34 9.16 21.50
C GLU A 279 1.58 9.58 20.70
N LEU A 280 1.50 9.63 19.37
CA LEU A 280 2.59 10.14 18.53
C LEU A 280 2.91 11.61 18.78
N ILE A 281 1.88 12.45 18.94
CA ILE A 281 2.02 13.86 19.32
C ILE A 281 2.75 13.97 20.65
N ALA A 282 2.31 13.21 21.67
CA ALA A 282 2.92 13.22 22.99
C ALA A 282 4.39 12.74 23.00
N ARG A 283 4.74 11.78 22.13
CA ARG A 283 6.10 11.27 21.97
C ARG A 283 7.00 12.16 21.11
N THR A 284 6.45 13.07 20.32
CA THR A 284 7.22 13.90 19.39
C THR A 284 7.77 15.15 20.10
N PRO A 285 9.11 15.33 20.15
CA PRO A 285 9.69 16.51 20.80
C PRO A 285 9.22 17.81 20.15
N PRO A 286 8.94 18.88 20.93
CA PRO A 286 8.52 20.18 20.38
C PRO A 286 9.52 20.80 19.39
N GLY A 287 10.81 20.47 19.52
CA GLY A 287 11.86 20.89 18.57
C GLY A 287 11.72 20.29 17.16
N GLN A 288 10.92 19.23 16.99
CA GLN A 288 10.61 18.63 15.69
C GLN A 288 9.28 19.19 15.14
N ALA A 289 9.17 20.51 15.03
CA ALA A 289 7.93 21.21 14.71
C ALA A 289 7.25 20.70 13.44
N GLU A 290 8.01 20.41 12.38
CA GLU A 290 7.45 19.84 11.13
C GLU A 290 6.76 18.50 11.35
N ALA A 291 7.42 17.61 12.08
CA ALA A 291 6.93 16.27 12.30
C ALA A 291 5.74 16.26 13.27
N LEU A 292 5.75 17.18 14.24
CA LEU A 292 4.63 17.42 15.13
C LEU A 292 3.43 17.96 14.35
N ALA A 293 3.63 18.97 13.50
CA ALA A 293 2.59 19.53 12.63
C ALA A 293 2.04 18.49 11.64
N ALA A 294 2.90 17.63 11.05
CA ALA A 294 2.46 16.54 10.20
C ALA A 294 1.59 15.52 10.96
N THR A 295 1.89 15.24 12.22
CA THR A 295 1.08 14.32 13.05
C THR A 295 -0.26 14.96 13.42
N TRP A 296 -0.29 16.26 13.71
CA TRP A 296 -1.53 17.01 13.91
C TRP A 296 -2.39 17.05 12.64
N LEU A 297 -1.77 17.15 11.46
CA LEU A 297 -2.46 17.08 10.18
C LEU A 297 -3.14 15.73 9.99
N GLU A 298 -2.44 14.62 10.24
CA GLU A 298 -3.02 13.27 10.21
C GLU A 298 -4.18 13.12 11.20
N LEU A 299 -4.10 13.74 12.40
CA LEU A 299 -5.20 13.75 13.37
C LEU A 299 -6.39 14.57 12.90
N ALA A 300 -6.15 15.70 12.23
CA ALA A 300 -7.19 16.52 11.66
C ALA A 300 -7.92 15.76 10.54
N ASP A 301 -7.17 15.15 9.63
CA ASP A 301 -7.69 14.34 8.52
C ASP A 301 -8.46 13.11 9.04
N TRP A 302 -7.95 12.42 10.06
CA TRP A 302 -8.64 11.29 10.69
C TRP A 302 -9.97 11.72 11.33
N ASN A 303 -9.99 12.85 12.04
CA ASN A 303 -11.23 13.38 12.62
C ASN A 303 -12.22 13.83 11.53
N GLN A 304 -11.73 14.47 10.47
CA GLN A 304 -12.55 14.91 9.33
C GLN A 304 -13.17 13.71 8.61
N TRP A 305 -12.38 12.64 8.37
CA TRP A 305 -12.85 11.38 7.79
C TRP A 305 -13.98 10.73 8.60
N ASN A 306 -13.93 10.85 9.94
CA ASN A 306 -14.91 10.25 10.85
C ASN A 306 -16.00 11.25 11.31
N ASP A 307 -16.27 12.31 10.54
CA ASP A 307 -17.29 13.34 10.82
C ASP A 307 -17.14 14.10 12.16
N ARG A 308 -15.95 14.07 12.78
CA ARG A 308 -15.61 14.78 14.03
C ARG A 308 -15.12 16.21 13.74
N ARG A 309 -16.00 17.01 13.15
CA ARG A 309 -15.67 18.36 12.63
C ARG A 309 -15.08 19.31 13.68
N PRO A 310 -15.60 19.43 14.91
CA PRO A 310 -15.00 20.31 15.91
C PRO A 310 -13.56 19.91 16.25
N GLU A 311 -13.31 18.61 16.40
CA GLU A 311 -11.98 18.07 16.69
C GLU A 311 -11.02 18.20 15.50
N ALA A 312 -11.51 17.98 14.28
CA ALA A 312 -10.74 18.20 13.05
C ALA A 312 -10.27 19.66 12.94
N LEU A 313 -11.19 20.62 13.11
CA LEU A 313 -10.86 22.04 13.06
C LEU A 313 -9.90 22.47 14.17
N ALA A 314 -10.04 21.91 15.38
CA ALA A 314 -9.09 22.14 16.45
C ALA A 314 -7.69 21.65 16.07
N ALA A 315 -7.57 20.43 15.54
CA ALA A 315 -6.30 19.88 15.08
C ALA A 315 -5.68 20.66 13.91
N TYR A 316 -6.46 21.11 12.92
CA TYR A 316 -5.94 21.97 11.84
C TYR A 316 -5.38 23.31 12.36
N ARG A 317 -5.99 23.89 13.40
CA ARG A 317 -5.46 25.11 14.04
C ARG A 317 -4.12 24.86 14.73
N GLU A 318 -3.91 23.69 15.32
CA GLU A 318 -2.60 23.32 15.88
C GLU A 318 -1.52 23.24 14.79
N VAL A 319 -1.86 22.70 13.60
CA VAL A 319 -0.95 22.71 12.43
C VAL A 319 -0.57 24.15 12.05
N GLU A 320 -1.57 25.02 11.89
CA GLU A 320 -1.36 26.44 11.55
C GLU A 320 -0.48 27.14 12.60
N GLN A 321 -0.82 27.01 13.88
CA GLN A 321 -0.06 27.64 14.96
C GLN A 321 1.39 27.15 15.01
N LEU A 322 1.63 25.84 14.91
CA LEU A 322 2.98 25.28 14.95
C LEU A 322 3.84 25.77 13.78
N LEU A 323 3.29 25.79 12.56
CA LEU A 323 4.04 26.21 11.37
C LEU A 323 4.27 27.72 11.35
N LEU A 324 3.30 28.55 11.75
CA LEU A 324 3.48 30.00 11.83
C LEU A 324 4.48 30.39 12.93
N ASN A 325 4.42 29.76 14.10
CA ASN A 325 5.33 30.04 15.22
C ASN A 325 6.77 29.58 14.96
N THR A 326 7.01 28.82 13.89
CA THR A 326 8.34 28.34 13.49
C THR A 326 8.80 28.88 12.14
N ASP A 327 8.17 29.97 11.66
CA ASP A 327 8.49 30.69 10.42
C ASP A 327 8.36 29.81 9.14
N ARG A 328 7.39 28.90 9.12
CA ARG A 328 7.14 27.94 8.02
C ARG A 328 5.87 28.23 7.22
N ALA A 329 5.61 29.51 6.93
CA ALA A 329 4.38 29.93 6.24
C ALA A 329 4.23 29.31 4.84
N GLU A 330 5.33 29.09 4.11
CA GLU A 330 5.31 28.41 2.80
C GLU A 330 4.82 26.96 2.92
N LEU A 331 5.27 26.24 3.94
CA LEU A 331 4.85 24.86 4.20
C LEU A 331 3.37 24.80 4.60
N LEU A 332 2.90 25.77 5.40
CA LEU A 332 1.48 25.90 5.73
C LEU A 332 0.64 26.10 4.45
N GLN A 333 1.07 26.99 3.56
CA GLN A 333 0.38 27.22 2.29
C GLN A 333 0.41 25.97 1.40
N GLN A 334 1.50 25.20 1.43
CA GLN A 334 1.60 23.94 0.71
C GLN A 334 0.62 22.89 1.24
N TRP A 335 0.46 22.78 2.56
CA TRP A 335 -0.36 21.72 3.19
C TRP A 335 -1.84 22.08 3.29
N LEU A 336 -2.17 23.32 3.63
CA LEU A 336 -3.55 23.77 3.93
C LEU A 336 -4.03 24.91 3.04
N GLY A 337 -3.23 25.34 2.06
CA GLY A 337 -3.61 26.43 1.15
C GLY A 337 -4.67 26.06 0.12
N GLN A 338 -4.91 24.76 -0.11
CA GLN A 338 -5.99 24.25 -0.95
C GLN A 338 -6.61 23.00 -0.32
N PRO A 339 -7.92 22.75 -0.53
CA PRO A 339 -8.55 21.52 -0.09
C PRO A 339 -7.90 20.27 -0.73
N VAL A 340 -7.75 19.21 0.05
CA VAL A 340 -7.20 17.92 -0.37
C VAL A 340 -8.24 16.82 -0.11
N GLU A 341 -8.32 15.82 -0.98
CA GLU A 341 -9.20 14.67 -0.83
C GLU A 341 -8.66 13.68 0.21
N LEU A 342 -9.58 13.09 0.98
CA LEU A 342 -9.24 12.18 2.07
C LEU A 342 -9.53 10.70 1.73
N PRO A 343 -8.70 9.77 2.25
CA PRO A 343 -7.49 10.04 3.01
C PRO A 343 -6.30 10.43 2.13
N ALA A 344 -5.57 11.46 2.54
CA ALA A 344 -4.40 11.97 1.81
C ALA A 344 -3.13 11.12 2.01
N ASN A 345 -3.25 9.89 2.52
CA ASN A 345 -2.13 9.03 2.90
C ASN A 345 -1.97 7.75 2.04
N GLY A 346 -2.82 7.59 1.03
CA GLY A 346 -2.74 6.51 0.04
C GLY A 346 -3.27 5.15 0.54
N ALA A 347 -4.01 5.10 1.65
CA ALA A 347 -4.52 3.83 2.20
C ALA A 347 -5.30 2.98 1.17
N PHE A 348 -6.00 3.62 0.24
CA PHE A 348 -6.79 2.96 -0.79
C PHE A 348 -6.10 2.91 -2.16
N TRP A 349 -4.96 3.57 -2.31
CA TRP A 349 -4.28 3.68 -3.60
C TRP A 349 -3.54 2.40 -3.97
N GLN A 350 -3.63 2.03 -5.24
CA GLN A 350 -2.89 0.93 -5.84
C GLN A 350 -2.45 1.32 -7.26
N PRO A 351 -1.14 1.25 -7.58
CA PRO A 351 -0.71 1.32 -8.96
C PRO A 351 -1.20 0.09 -9.70
N ARG A 352 -1.83 0.29 -10.85
CA ARG A 352 -2.26 -0.82 -11.69
C ARG A 352 -1.03 -1.54 -12.25
N PRO A 353 -0.99 -2.89 -12.20
CA PRO A 353 0.05 -3.64 -12.87
C PRO A 353 0.00 -3.40 -14.39
N LEU A 354 1.18 -3.25 -15.02
CA LEU A 354 1.36 -3.01 -16.46
C LEU A 354 0.72 -4.08 -17.36
N ALA A 355 0.49 -5.29 -16.85
CA ALA A 355 0.08 -6.44 -17.65
C ALA A 355 -1.33 -6.34 -18.27
N GLY A 356 -2.10 -5.28 -17.98
CA GLY A 356 -3.47 -5.11 -18.44
C GLY A 356 -3.71 -4.14 -19.60
N GLY A 357 -2.71 -3.37 -20.06
CA GLY A 357 -2.82 -2.49 -21.25
C GLY A 357 -3.81 -1.32 -21.17
N ASP A 358 -4.67 -1.25 -20.16
CA ASP A 358 -5.60 -0.13 -19.99
C ASP A 358 -4.86 1.08 -19.41
N GLU A 359 -4.54 2.05 -20.27
CA GLU A 359 -4.02 3.34 -19.84
C GLU A 359 -4.98 4.00 -18.84
N PRO A 360 -4.45 4.65 -17.78
CA PRO A 360 -5.27 5.36 -16.81
C PRO A 360 -6.08 6.43 -17.55
N VAL A 361 -7.39 6.43 -17.31
CA VAL A 361 -8.27 7.41 -17.92
C VAL A 361 -8.17 8.72 -17.17
N VAL A 362 -7.78 9.75 -17.91
CA VAL A 362 -7.72 11.11 -17.40
C VAL A 362 -9.07 11.80 -17.57
N VAL A 363 -9.58 12.35 -16.47
CA VAL A 363 -10.79 13.17 -16.43
C VAL A 363 -10.48 14.54 -15.85
N HIS A 364 -11.25 15.55 -16.22
CA HIS A 364 -11.21 16.87 -15.61
C HIS A 364 -12.42 17.04 -14.71
N ALA A 365 -12.18 17.23 -13.42
CA ALA A 365 -13.21 17.51 -12.43
C ALA A 365 -13.09 18.96 -11.93
N ARG A 366 -14.23 19.64 -11.80
CA ARG A 366 -14.39 20.93 -11.14
C ARG A 366 -15.49 20.81 -10.11
N TYR A 367 -15.26 21.31 -8.91
CA TYR A 367 -16.23 21.29 -7.82
C TYR A 367 -15.87 22.38 -6.83
N ASP A 368 -16.86 22.80 -6.05
CA ASP A 368 -16.69 23.69 -4.92
C ASP A 368 -16.57 22.88 -3.65
N VAL A 369 -15.77 23.36 -2.69
CA VAL A 369 -15.64 22.74 -1.37
C VAL A 369 -16.26 23.68 -0.35
N SER A 370 -17.29 23.20 0.36
CA SER A 370 -17.93 23.95 1.44
C SER A 370 -16.96 24.15 2.61
N ALA A 371 -17.29 25.09 3.51
CA ALA A 371 -16.56 25.26 4.78
C ALA A 371 -16.54 24.00 5.67
N THR A 372 -17.39 23.01 5.38
CA THR A 372 -17.43 21.72 6.09
C THR A 372 -16.68 20.59 5.38
N GLY A 373 -15.98 20.90 4.27
CA GLY A 373 -15.22 19.92 3.49
C GLY A 373 -16.05 19.12 2.47
N LYS A 374 -17.36 19.36 2.38
CA LYS A 374 -18.23 18.69 1.39
C LYS A 374 -18.05 19.29 -0.01
N ALA A 375 -17.87 18.43 -1.01
CA ALA A 375 -17.86 18.81 -2.41
C ALA A 375 -19.29 19.10 -2.92
N GLY A 376 -19.42 20.10 -3.79
CA GLY A 376 -20.67 20.49 -4.45
C GLY A 376 -20.39 21.08 -5.83
N ASN A 377 -21.44 21.37 -6.61
CA ASN A 377 -21.32 21.92 -7.97
C ASN A 377 -20.34 21.12 -8.85
N ILE A 378 -20.48 19.79 -8.82
CA ILE A 378 -19.51 18.86 -9.39
C ILE A 378 -19.74 18.69 -10.89
N GLU A 379 -18.76 19.13 -11.67
CA GLU A 379 -18.67 18.97 -13.11
C GLU A 379 -17.49 18.05 -13.43
N VAL A 380 -17.76 16.92 -14.08
CA VAL A 380 -16.71 16.00 -14.54
C VAL A 380 -16.82 15.82 -16.05
N THR A 381 -15.72 16.05 -16.75
CA THR A 381 -15.62 15.94 -18.20
C THR A 381 -14.47 15.02 -18.60
N THR A 382 -14.61 14.35 -19.74
CA THR A 382 -13.56 13.53 -20.34
C THR A 382 -13.25 14.04 -21.73
N GLN A 383 -11.99 13.90 -22.16
CA GLN A 383 -11.63 14.18 -23.56
C GLN A 383 -12.27 13.13 -24.48
N ASP A 384 -12.24 11.89 -24.04
CA ASP A 384 -12.76 10.74 -24.75
C ASP A 384 -14.12 10.33 -24.17
N SER A 385 -15.18 10.35 -24.99
CA SER A 385 -16.51 9.94 -24.53
C SER A 385 -16.61 8.44 -24.22
N ALA A 386 -15.59 7.61 -24.58
CA ALA A 386 -15.30 6.27 -23.99
C ALA A 386 -15.50 6.21 -22.54
N ASN A 387 -15.07 7.30 -21.97
CA ASN A 387 -14.84 7.40 -20.60
C ASN A 387 -15.97 8.20 -19.97
N ALA A 388 -17.07 8.51 -20.67
CA ALA A 388 -18.25 9.16 -20.09
C ALA A 388 -18.81 8.35 -18.92
N GLY A 389 -18.80 7.02 -19.02
CA GLY A 389 -19.14 6.14 -17.89
C GLY A 389 -18.18 6.28 -16.70
N LYS A 390 -16.88 6.41 -16.99
CA LYS A 390 -15.81 6.61 -15.98
C LYS A 390 -15.92 8.00 -15.31
N ALA A 391 -16.15 9.08 -16.07
CA ALA A 391 -16.46 10.40 -15.52
C ALA A 391 -17.74 10.41 -14.69
N GLY A 392 -18.78 9.71 -15.16
CA GLY A 392 -20.00 9.53 -14.40
C GLY A 392 -19.76 8.84 -13.06
N LYS A 393 -18.81 7.90 -13.00
CA LYS A 393 -18.39 7.25 -11.74
C LYS A 393 -17.65 8.22 -10.83
N VAL A 394 -16.66 8.96 -11.34
CA VAL A 394 -15.94 10.00 -10.56
C VAL A 394 -16.91 11.04 -9.99
N ARG A 395 -17.86 11.51 -10.79
CA ARG A 395 -18.89 12.47 -10.34
C ARG A 395 -19.77 11.94 -9.21
N ARG A 396 -19.97 10.62 -9.11
CA ARG A 396 -20.75 10.00 -8.01
C ARG A 396 -19.90 9.76 -6.76
N SER A 397 -18.57 9.65 -6.93
CA SER A 397 -17.64 9.39 -5.83
C SER A 397 -17.17 10.67 -5.14
N LEU A 398 -17.16 11.80 -5.84
CA LEU A 398 -17.03 13.16 -5.29
C LEU A 398 -18.37 13.62 -4.70
#